data_AF-A0AB74IVP8-F1
#
_entry.id   AF-A0AB74IVP8-F1
#
_cell.length_a   1.000
_cell.length_b   1.000
_cell.length_c   1.000
_cell.angle_alpha   90.00
_cell.angle_beta   90.00
_cell.angle_gamma   90.00
#
_symmetry.space_group_name_H-M   'P 1'
#
loop_
_entity.id
_entity.type
_entity.pdbx_description
1 polymer ?
#
loop_
_entity_poly.entity_id
_entity_poly.type
_entity_poly.pdbx_seq_one_letter_code
_entity_poly.pdbx_strand_id
1 'polypeptide(L)'
;MGAMDKVESDTSSNNSNHVSDSKAFPVALVDEPVIFDTAGKTRESAFDTDSFEHHYKPIEEYEGYHRWDPSFQWEAKEEKKLVRKIDLRICSWVCFMFFALQLDRGNISQALSDNMLTDIGINTNDYNTGQTIFYLCFLFAELPSQMLGKKIGPDNWVPIQMVLWSLVAACQAFIQGRSGFWACRALLGLIEGGFIPDNILYLSYWYTTRELPIRLCYFWFSYQFTSIVSAFLAFGFLHMRGINDIAGWRWLFALEGCLTGIIGVISWFYIPPSPTQTASKFRGKDGWFNEREEKIMVNRVLRDDPSKGDMHNRQALSLGMFWKCLKDYHMWPIYLLGLTWMMPANPMTSYLTLNLKSAGFTTFQVNLLCIPAYCFFIINLLWLSYLSEKVNDRFLIGTISQIFVLPCLIALEVLPTGRSHWATWILSCLVYAQPYIHPVIVAVTSRNGGSVRTRAVATALYNMFVQASSIISSNIYREQDKCVVSFYLLCGNANEDRPYYFFGNKVLIGIVCWNICMFIGCKVFYVTVNKRRDQKWNAMSKEQKEHYLATTTDEGNKRLDFRFTH
;
A
#
# COMPACT_ATOMS: atom_id res chain seq x y z
N MET A 1 -0.07 88.97 -5.19
CA MET A 1 -0.67 89.55 -3.98
C MET A 1 -1.36 88.42 -3.23
N GLY A 2 -0.88 87.86 -2.12
CA GLY A 2 0.42 87.88 -1.43
C GLY A 2 0.97 86.44 -1.34
N ALA A 3 2.29 86.22 -1.44
CA ALA A 3 3.34 86.46 -0.42
C ALA A 3 3.26 85.39 0.70
N MET A 4 4.12 84.36 0.65
CA MET A 4 5.49 84.24 1.25
C MET A 4 5.38 83.54 2.62
N ASP A 5 6.11 82.46 2.90
CA ASP A 5 7.57 82.32 3.11
C ASP A 5 8.04 80.92 2.63
N LYS A 6 9.05 80.68 1.76
CA LYS A 6 10.54 80.82 1.82
C LYS A 6 11.16 80.53 3.20
N VAL A 7 12.11 79.60 3.33
CA VAL A 7 13.56 79.71 3.03
C VAL A 7 14.11 78.26 3.01
N GLU A 8 14.71 77.74 1.91
CA GLU A 8 16.15 77.81 1.51
C GLU A 8 17.08 77.25 2.62
N SER A 9 18.17 76.50 2.42
CA SER A 9 19.01 75.98 1.33
C SER A 9 19.96 74.96 2.06
N ASP A 10 20.76 74.05 1.50
CA ASP A 10 21.76 74.17 0.44
C ASP A 10 22.49 72.80 0.28
N THR A 11 22.85 72.48 -0.98
CA THR A 11 24.10 71.84 -1.50
C THR A 11 24.77 70.66 -0.73
N SER A 12 25.30 69.58 -1.32
CA SER A 12 26.05 69.43 -2.59
C SER A 12 26.31 67.93 -2.93
N SER A 13 26.17 67.60 -4.22
CA SER A 13 26.98 66.72 -5.09
C SER A 13 27.80 65.51 -4.58
N ASN A 14 27.64 64.41 -5.35
CA ASN A 14 28.61 63.39 -5.79
C ASN A 14 29.28 62.48 -4.74
N ASN A 15 29.05 61.16 -4.81
CA ASN A 15 29.75 60.26 -5.74
C ASN A 15 29.29 58.79 -5.61
N SER A 16 29.44 58.08 -6.73
CA SER A 16 29.35 56.63 -6.97
C SER A 16 29.75 55.67 -5.84
N ASN A 17 29.00 54.58 -5.64
CA ASN A 17 29.46 53.19 -5.88
C ASN A 17 28.39 52.15 -5.49
N HIS A 18 28.25 51.13 -6.36
CA HIS A 18 27.61 49.85 -6.07
C HIS A 18 28.15 49.20 -4.79
N VAL A 19 27.29 48.82 -3.84
CA VAL A 19 27.41 47.59 -3.03
C VAL A 19 26.00 47.12 -2.62
N SER A 20 25.77 45.83 -2.83
CA SER A 20 24.66 45.02 -2.35
C SER A 20 24.51 45.04 -0.83
N ASP A 21 23.28 45.09 -0.31
CA ASP A 21 23.03 44.57 1.04
C ASP A 21 21.75 43.75 1.16
N SER A 22 21.98 42.43 1.11
CA SER A 22 21.51 41.43 2.07
C SER A 22 20.03 41.45 2.49
N LYS A 23 19.23 40.74 1.69
CA LYS A 23 17.99 40.09 2.13
C LYS A 23 18.29 39.05 3.24
N ALA A 24 18.11 39.41 4.50
CA ALA A 24 17.69 38.46 5.54
C ALA A 24 16.21 38.69 5.82
N PHE A 25 15.33 37.76 5.44
CA PHE A 25 13.95 37.78 5.94
C PHE A 25 13.87 36.86 7.16
N PRO A 26 13.53 37.39 8.34
CA PRO A 26 13.09 36.58 9.45
C PRO A 26 11.78 35.89 9.08
N VAL A 27 11.53 34.76 9.74
CA VAL A 27 10.27 34.01 9.72
C VAL A 27 9.13 35.00 9.96
N ALA A 28 8.35 35.29 8.90
CA ALA A 28 7.23 36.21 8.98
C ALA A 28 5.97 35.47 9.43
N LEU A 29 5.45 35.91 10.57
CA LEU A 29 4.06 35.75 10.97
C LEU A 29 3.18 36.44 9.92
N VAL A 30 2.19 35.72 9.42
CA VAL A 30 1.20 36.23 8.47
C VAL A 30 0.00 36.75 9.27
N ASP A 31 -0.36 38.02 9.08
CA ASP A 31 -1.69 38.54 9.42
C ASP A 31 -2.68 38.19 8.29
N GLU A 32 -3.87 37.75 8.70
CA GLU A 32 -4.85 36.91 7.99
C GLU A 32 -5.71 37.60 6.91
N PRO A 33 -6.37 36.81 6.04
CA PRO A 33 -7.80 36.56 6.22
C PRO A 33 -8.12 35.08 6.51
N VAL A 34 -9.09 34.85 7.40
CA VAL A 34 -9.10 33.68 8.30
C VAL A 34 -10.03 32.55 7.91
N ILE A 35 -9.55 31.29 8.04
CA ILE A 35 -10.39 30.09 8.22
C ILE A 35 -9.85 29.32 9.44
N PHE A 36 -10.63 29.27 10.51
CA PHE A 36 -10.22 28.65 11.79
C PHE A 36 -10.49 27.13 11.83
N ASP A 37 -9.49 26.34 12.26
CA ASP A 37 -9.71 25.03 12.91
C ASP A 37 -10.06 25.23 14.40
N THR A 38 -10.78 24.27 14.97
CA THR A 38 -11.18 24.13 16.38
C THR A 38 -10.05 24.26 17.42
N ALA A 39 -8.80 24.38 17.00
CA ALA A 39 -7.62 24.58 17.83
C ALA A 39 -6.79 25.85 17.49
N GLY A 40 -7.29 26.77 16.67
CA GLY A 40 -6.66 28.07 16.43
C GLY A 40 -5.28 28.04 15.76
N LYS A 41 -4.98 27.00 14.95
CA LYS A 41 -3.77 26.95 14.11
C LYS A 41 -4.14 27.09 12.64
N THR A 42 -3.42 27.98 11.95
CA THR A 42 -3.51 28.24 10.51
C THR A 42 -3.36 26.95 9.71
N ARG A 43 -4.32 26.70 8.82
CA ARG A 43 -4.29 25.58 7.90
C ARG A 43 -3.56 26.03 6.64
N GLU A 44 -2.25 25.83 6.57
CA GLU A 44 -1.46 26.10 5.36
C GLU A 44 -2.14 25.46 4.13
N SER A 45 -2.69 26.30 3.27
CA SER A 45 -3.32 25.97 1.99
C SER A 45 -2.37 26.35 0.87
N ALA A 46 -2.38 25.62 -0.26
CA ALA A 46 -1.62 26.01 -1.45
C ALA A 46 -2.03 27.38 -2.04
N PHE A 47 -3.11 27.97 -1.50
CA PHE A 47 -3.74 29.21 -1.93
C PHE A 47 -3.52 30.40 -0.97
N ASP A 48 -2.75 30.25 0.11
CA ASP A 48 -2.47 31.35 1.07
C ASP A 48 -1.45 32.39 0.54
N THR A 49 -1.18 32.39 -0.76
CA THR A 49 -0.37 33.42 -1.42
C THR A 49 -1.22 34.07 -2.50
N ASP A 50 -1.50 35.37 -2.32
CA ASP A 50 -2.33 36.26 -3.17
C ASP A 50 -1.94 36.32 -4.68
N SER A 51 -1.01 35.48 -5.14
CA SER A 51 -0.46 35.51 -6.50
C SER A 51 -0.66 34.23 -7.33
N PHE A 52 -1.29 33.17 -6.81
CA PHE A 52 -1.35 31.87 -7.51
C PHE A 52 -2.74 31.35 -7.92
N GLU A 53 -3.84 32.09 -7.69
CA GLU A 53 -5.20 31.65 -8.06
C GLU A 53 -5.34 31.26 -9.54
N HIS A 54 -4.59 31.91 -10.43
CA HIS A 54 -4.65 31.66 -11.88
C HIS A 54 -3.79 30.46 -12.33
N HIS A 55 -2.83 29.98 -11.53
CA HIS A 55 -1.96 28.87 -11.91
C HIS A 55 -2.49 27.48 -11.51
N TYR A 56 -3.49 27.42 -10.62
CA TYR A 56 -4.01 26.18 -10.05
C TYR A 56 -5.48 25.91 -10.38
N LYS A 57 -5.99 26.53 -11.44
CA LYS A 57 -7.35 26.28 -11.95
C LYS A 57 -7.42 24.85 -12.52
N PRO A 58 -8.38 24.01 -12.09
CA PRO A 58 -8.56 22.68 -12.67
C PRO A 58 -8.92 22.78 -14.16
N ILE A 59 -8.59 21.74 -14.93
CA ILE A 59 -8.99 21.66 -16.35
C ILE A 59 -10.52 21.66 -16.47
N GLU A 60 -11.07 22.17 -17.57
CA GLU A 60 -12.53 22.26 -17.76
C GLU A 60 -13.19 20.89 -17.77
N GLU A 61 -12.46 19.86 -18.19
CA GLU A 61 -12.92 18.48 -18.20
C GLU A 61 -12.96 17.84 -16.81
N TYR A 62 -12.44 18.48 -15.75
CA TYR A 62 -12.48 17.93 -14.39
C TYR A 62 -13.93 17.77 -13.91
N GLU A 63 -14.29 16.59 -13.40
CA GLU A 63 -15.68 16.26 -13.05
C GLU A 63 -16.28 17.15 -11.94
N GLY A 64 -15.42 17.74 -11.12
CA GLY A 64 -15.78 18.67 -10.06
C GLY A 64 -15.74 20.14 -10.48
N TYR A 65 -15.41 20.47 -11.73
CA TYR A 65 -15.17 21.84 -12.18
C TYR A 65 -16.32 22.80 -11.85
N HIS A 66 -17.57 22.35 -12.05
CA HIS A 66 -18.78 23.12 -11.74
C HIS A 66 -19.00 23.43 -10.25
N ARG A 67 -18.25 22.78 -9.34
CA ARG A 67 -18.27 23.04 -7.89
C ARG A 67 -16.97 23.69 -7.39
N TRP A 68 -16.01 23.93 -8.27
CA TRP A 68 -14.76 24.60 -7.92
C TRP A 68 -15.02 26.09 -7.72
N ASP A 69 -14.56 26.61 -6.59
CA ASP A 69 -14.62 28.01 -6.21
C ASP A 69 -13.44 28.29 -5.26
N PRO A 70 -12.35 28.91 -5.75
CA PRO A 70 -11.15 29.13 -4.97
C PRO A 70 -11.37 30.06 -3.77
N SER A 71 -12.45 30.84 -3.79
CA SER A 71 -12.82 31.76 -2.71
C SER A 71 -13.80 31.16 -1.68
N PHE A 72 -14.33 29.95 -1.94
CA PHE A 72 -15.37 29.34 -1.12
C PHE A 72 -14.92 29.07 0.31
N GLN A 73 -15.68 29.52 1.31
CA GLN A 73 -15.34 29.35 2.72
C GLN A 73 -16.30 28.40 3.43
N TRP A 74 -15.76 27.61 4.35
CA TRP A 74 -16.51 26.66 5.16
C TRP A 74 -15.92 26.53 6.56
N GLU A 75 -16.74 26.10 7.52
CA GLU A 75 -16.26 25.89 8.88
C GLU A 75 -15.57 24.53 9.04
N ALA A 76 -14.52 24.46 9.88
CA ALA A 76 -13.85 23.19 10.18
C ALA A 76 -14.79 22.10 10.75
N LYS A 77 -15.84 22.51 11.48
CA LYS A 77 -16.86 21.60 12.00
C LYS A 77 -17.70 20.97 10.89
N GLU A 78 -18.04 21.73 9.86
CA GLU A 78 -18.76 21.24 8.68
C GLU A 78 -17.91 20.21 7.93
N GLU A 79 -16.63 20.52 7.70
CA GLU A 79 -15.71 19.60 7.06
C GLU A 79 -15.55 18.30 7.86
N LYS A 80 -15.38 18.38 9.19
CA LYS A 80 -15.24 17.19 10.03
C LYS A 80 -16.49 16.29 9.98
N LYS A 81 -17.68 16.88 9.90
CA LYS A 81 -18.95 16.15 9.75
C LYS A 81 -19.03 15.48 8.37
N LEU A 82 -18.64 16.21 7.32
CA LEU A 82 -18.57 15.72 5.95
C LEU A 82 -17.59 14.55 5.81
N VAL A 83 -16.36 14.70 6.30
CA VAL A 83 -15.34 13.65 6.26
C VAL A 83 -15.80 12.38 6.97
N ARG A 84 -16.48 12.49 8.13
CA ARG A 84 -17.07 11.32 8.80
C ARG A 84 -18.16 10.65 7.96
N LYS A 85 -18.96 11.42 7.23
CA LYS A 85 -19.98 10.89 6.31
C LYS A 85 -19.34 10.18 5.13
N ILE A 86 -18.23 10.69 4.59
CA ILE A 86 -17.41 10.02 3.58
C ILE A 86 -16.81 8.74 4.15
N ASP A 87 -16.24 8.77 5.36
CA ASP A 87 -15.66 7.60 6.02
C ASP A 87 -16.69 6.47 6.20
N LEU A 88 -17.90 6.81 6.64
CA LEU A 88 -18.99 5.84 6.86
C LEU A 88 -19.62 5.28 5.58
N ARG A 89 -19.60 6.03 4.46
CA ARG A 89 -20.24 5.60 3.21
C ARG A 89 -19.25 5.01 2.21
N ILE A 90 -18.07 5.61 2.09
CA ILE A 90 -17.06 5.28 1.07
C ILE A 90 -15.99 4.37 1.67
N CYS A 91 -15.25 4.84 2.68
CA CYS A 91 -14.10 4.10 3.21
C CYS A 91 -14.50 2.76 3.83
N SER A 92 -15.58 2.73 4.61
CA SER A 92 -16.12 1.50 5.20
C SER A 92 -16.47 0.46 4.13
N TRP A 93 -17.10 0.88 3.03
CA TRP A 93 -17.49 -0.01 1.94
C TRP A 93 -16.27 -0.50 1.15
N VAL A 94 -15.29 0.37 0.90
CA VAL A 94 -14.01 -0.04 0.29
C VAL A 94 -13.26 -1.04 1.17
N CYS A 95 -13.28 -0.87 2.50
CA CYS A 95 -12.75 -1.86 3.43
C CYS A 95 -13.55 -3.19 3.38
N PHE A 96 -14.87 -3.12 3.22
CA PHE A 96 -15.73 -4.30 3.09
C PHE A 96 -15.50 -5.06 1.78
N MET A 97 -15.26 -4.36 0.66
CA MET A 97 -14.84 -5.00 -0.58
C MET A 97 -13.46 -5.65 -0.45
N PHE A 98 -12.53 -5.01 0.25
CA PHE A 98 -11.21 -5.58 0.48
C PHE A 98 -11.28 -6.79 1.42
N PHE A 99 -12.19 -6.79 2.39
CA PHE A 99 -12.53 -7.98 3.16
C PHE A 99 -12.95 -9.13 2.24
N ALA A 100 -13.83 -8.89 1.26
CA ALA A 100 -14.26 -9.93 0.31
C ALA A 100 -13.09 -10.49 -0.52
N LEU A 101 -12.21 -9.62 -1.04
CA LEU A 101 -10.99 -10.05 -1.74
C LEU A 101 -10.10 -10.94 -0.84
N GLN A 102 -9.93 -10.55 0.42
CA GLN A 102 -9.01 -11.26 1.31
C GLN A 102 -9.59 -12.57 1.82
N LEU A 103 -10.91 -12.69 1.88
CA LEU A 103 -11.60 -13.94 2.13
C LEU A 103 -11.31 -14.93 1.00
N ASP A 104 -11.45 -14.50 -0.26
CA ASP A 104 -11.12 -15.33 -1.44
C ASP A 104 -9.63 -15.66 -1.58
N ARG A 105 -8.73 -14.87 -0.99
CA ARG A 105 -7.28 -15.19 -0.96
C ARG A 105 -6.91 -16.12 0.18
N GLY A 106 -7.48 -15.91 1.35
CA GLY A 106 -7.23 -16.71 2.55
C GLY A 106 -7.74 -18.14 2.43
N ASN A 107 -8.81 -18.34 1.64
CA ASN A 107 -9.49 -19.61 1.46
C ASN A 107 -8.57 -20.78 1.07
N ILE A 108 -7.51 -20.55 0.29
CA ILE A 108 -6.59 -21.59 -0.14
C ILE A 108 -5.77 -22.14 1.03
N SER A 109 -5.34 -21.25 1.94
CA SER A 109 -4.59 -21.66 3.14
C SER A 109 -5.46 -22.49 4.08
N GLN A 110 -6.75 -22.17 4.16
CA GLN A 110 -7.75 -22.94 4.91
C GLN A 110 -8.05 -24.28 4.24
N ALA A 111 -8.16 -24.32 2.91
CA ALA A 111 -8.36 -25.55 2.15
C ALA A 111 -7.20 -26.55 2.31
N LEU A 112 -5.96 -26.07 2.46
CA LEU A 112 -4.79 -26.92 2.78
C LEU A 112 -4.98 -27.65 4.13
N SER A 113 -5.68 -27.04 5.09
CA SER A 113 -5.99 -27.69 6.38
C SER A 113 -6.95 -28.89 6.22
N ASP A 114 -7.75 -28.96 5.15
CA ASP A 114 -8.73 -30.00 4.85
C ASP A 114 -8.27 -31.01 3.77
N ASN A 115 -6.97 -31.26 3.66
CA ASN A 115 -6.40 -32.28 2.75
C ASN A 115 -6.61 -32.02 1.24
N MET A 116 -6.88 -30.77 0.84
CA MET A 116 -7.14 -30.41 -0.56
C MET A 116 -6.10 -31.00 -1.54
N LEU A 117 -4.79 -30.90 -1.22
CA LEU A 117 -3.72 -31.40 -2.10
C LEU A 117 -3.88 -32.89 -2.42
N THR A 118 -4.16 -33.69 -1.39
CA THR A 118 -4.40 -35.14 -1.53
C THR A 118 -5.67 -35.41 -2.32
N ASP A 119 -6.75 -34.68 -2.03
CA ASP A 119 -8.06 -34.88 -2.67
C ASP A 119 -8.03 -34.59 -4.19
N ILE A 120 -7.15 -33.69 -4.66
CA ILE A 120 -7.00 -33.37 -6.08
C ILE A 120 -5.75 -34.01 -6.73
N GLY A 121 -4.98 -34.78 -5.97
CA GLY A 121 -3.81 -35.52 -6.46
C GLY A 121 -2.63 -34.64 -6.88
N ILE A 122 -2.36 -33.55 -6.16
CA ILE A 122 -1.19 -32.68 -6.41
C ILE A 122 -0.27 -32.64 -5.19
N ASN A 123 0.99 -32.30 -5.41
CA ASN A 123 1.98 -32.17 -4.33
C ASN A 123 2.28 -30.69 -3.99
N THR A 124 3.18 -30.43 -3.04
CA THR A 124 3.51 -29.04 -2.66
C THR A 124 4.23 -28.31 -3.77
N ASN A 125 5.08 -28.96 -4.57
CA ASN A 125 5.73 -28.27 -5.70
C ASN A 125 4.72 -27.79 -6.75
N ASP A 126 3.68 -28.57 -7.01
CA ASP A 126 2.58 -28.17 -7.90
C ASP A 126 1.78 -27.00 -7.31
N TYR A 127 1.56 -27.02 -5.98
CA TYR A 127 0.98 -25.89 -5.24
C TYR A 127 1.82 -24.61 -5.39
N ASN A 128 3.14 -24.68 -5.14
CA ASN A 128 4.09 -23.57 -5.26
C ASN A 128 4.11 -22.99 -6.67
N THR A 129 4.06 -23.87 -7.68
CA THR A 129 3.96 -23.48 -9.09
C THR A 129 2.67 -22.73 -9.35
N GLY A 130 1.54 -23.18 -8.80
CA GLY A 130 0.27 -22.46 -8.90
C GLY A 130 0.30 -21.08 -8.23
N GLN A 131 0.92 -20.95 -7.06
CA GLN A 131 1.11 -19.63 -6.42
C GLN A 131 1.99 -18.71 -7.26
N THR A 132 3.06 -19.25 -7.85
CA THR A 132 3.92 -18.51 -8.78
C THR A 132 3.14 -17.99 -9.98
N ILE A 133 2.33 -18.84 -10.60
CA ILE A 133 1.45 -18.48 -11.72
C ILE A 133 0.48 -17.37 -11.30
N PHE A 134 -0.18 -17.52 -10.14
CA PHE A 134 -1.08 -16.50 -9.59
C PHE A 134 -0.40 -15.13 -9.49
N TYR A 135 0.76 -15.06 -8.82
CA TYR A 135 1.47 -13.80 -8.62
C TYR A 135 2.02 -13.20 -9.92
N LEU A 136 2.46 -14.02 -10.88
CA LEU A 136 2.88 -13.55 -12.20
C LEU A 136 1.73 -12.92 -12.97
N CYS A 137 0.57 -13.59 -13.02
CA CYS A 137 -0.64 -13.06 -13.65
C CYS A 137 -1.14 -11.80 -12.93
N PHE A 138 -1.10 -11.78 -11.59
CA PHE A 138 -1.45 -10.62 -10.78
C PHE A 138 -0.59 -9.41 -11.09
N LEU A 139 0.74 -9.59 -11.09
CA LEU A 139 1.70 -8.56 -11.41
C LEU A 139 1.51 -8.00 -12.82
N PHE A 140 1.27 -8.89 -13.80
CA PHE A 140 1.01 -8.51 -15.17
C PHE A 140 -0.29 -7.70 -15.31
N ALA A 141 -1.34 -8.06 -14.56
CA ALA A 141 -2.64 -7.41 -14.60
C ALA A 141 -2.70 -6.05 -13.88
N GLU A 142 -1.82 -5.80 -12.91
CA GLU A 142 -1.88 -4.60 -12.05
C GLU A 142 -1.90 -3.29 -12.86
N LEU A 143 -0.96 -3.13 -13.80
CA LEU A 143 -0.87 -1.92 -14.62
C LEU A 143 -1.99 -1.82 -15.68
N PRO A 144 -2.27 -2.85 -16.50
CA PRO A 144 -3.39 -2.82 -17.44
C PRO A 144 -4.75 -2.58 -16.77
N SER A 145 -4.98 -3.19 -15.60
CA SER A 145 -6.19 -2.99 -14.83
C SER A 145 -6.33 -1.54 -14.37
N GLN A 146 -5.27 -0.92 -13.83
CA GLN A 146 -5.32 0.51 -13.48
C GLN A 146 -5.64 1.41 -14.67
N MET A 147 -5.08 1.11 -15.84
CA MET A 147 -5.39 1.87 -17.07
C MET A 147 -6.87 1.70 -17.46
N LEU A 148 -7.43 0.51 -17.29
CA LEU A 148 -8.82 0.20 -17.58
C LEU A 148 -9.77 0.83 -16.54
N GLY A 149 -9.44 0.71 -15.25
CA GLY A 149 -10.16 1.31 -14.13
C GLY A 149 -10.22 2.82 -14.27
N LYS A 150 -9.12 3.47 -14.67
CA LYS A 150 -9.14 4.90 -14.96
C LYS A 150 -9.84 5.27 -16.27
N LYS A 151 -10.06 4.35 -17.22
CA LYS A 151 -10.82 4.64 -18.46
C LYS A 151 -12.33 4.46 -18.26
N ILE A 152 -12.72 3.37 -17.62
CA ILE A 152 -14.13 2.96 -17.42
C ILE A 152 -14.72 3.54 -16.13
N GLY A 153 -13.86 3.98 -15.20
CA GLY A 153 -14.22 4.44 -13.87
C GLY A 153 -14.10 3.31 -12.85
N PRO A 154 -13.43 3.54 -11.69
CA PRO A 154 -13.33 2.53 -10.63
C PRO A 154 -14.70 2.06 -10.10
N ASP A 155 -15.72 2.92 -10.18
CA ASP A 155 -17.11 2.61 -9.82
C ASP A 155 -17.71 1.44 -10.61
N ASN A 156 -17.24 1.22 -11.83
CA ASN A 156 -17.68 0.12 -12.69
C ASN A 156 -16.64 -1.02 -12.70
N TRP A 157 -15.36 -0.66 -12.86
CA TRP A 157 -14.32 -1.66 -13.06
C TRP A 157 -14.09 -2.52 -11.80
N VAL A 158 -14.04 -1.92 -10.61
CA VAL A 158 -13.81 -2.65 -9.36
C VAL A 158 -14.91 -3.70 -9.12
N PRO A 159 -16.22 -3.37 -9.21
CA PRO A 159 -17.26 -4.38 -9.05
C PRO A 159 -17.29 -5.43 -10.17
N ILE A 160 -16.94 -5.08 -11.43
CA ILE A 160 -16.78 -6.07 -12.50
C ILE A 160 -15.72 -7.09 -12.14
N GLN A 161 -14.55 -6.63 -11.68
CA GLN A 161 -13.49 -7.53 -11.22
C GLN A 161 -13.99 -8.45 -10.12
N MET A 162 -14.70 -7.90 -9.11
CA MET A 162 -15.28 -8.68 -8.01
C MET A 162 -16.15 -9.82 -8.51
N VAL A 163 -17.09 -9.52 -9.40
CA VAL A 163 -17.99 -10.54 -9.96
C VAL A 163 -17.21 -11.57 -10.79
N LEU A 164 -16.29 -11.12 -11.63
CA LEU A 164 -15.49 -12.01 -12.48
C LEU A 164 -14.61 -12.97 -11.67
N TRP A 165 -13.86 -12.48 -10.67
CA TRP A 165 -13.04 -13.37 -9.87
C TRP A 165 -13.89 -14.23 -8.96
N SER A 166 -15.04 -13.74 -8.48
CA SER A 166 -15.92 -14.52 -7.61
C SER A 166 -16.46 -15.78 -8.30
N LEU A 167 -16.74 -15.67 -9.61
CA LEU A 167 -17.13 -16.80 -10.44
C LEU A 167 -15.99 -17.84 -10.49
N VAL A 168 -14.76 -17.40 -10.75
CA VAL A 168 -13.59 -18.28 -10.78
C VAL A 168 -13.32 -18.88 -9.40
N ALA A 169 -13.47 -18.09 -8.33
CA ALA A 169 -13.28 -18.51 -6.94
C ALA A 169 -14.28 -19.61 -6.56
N ALA A 170 -15.57 -19.44 -6.88
CA ALA A 170 -16.59 -20.46 -6.68
C ALA A 170 -16.33 -21.70 -7.55
N CYS A 171 -15.88 -21.53 -8.80
CA CYS A 171 -15.50 -22.64 -9.67
C CYS A 171 -14.31 -23.46 -9.15
N GLN A 172 -13.51 -22.95 -8.20
CA GLN A 172 -12.45 -23.73 -7.56
C GLN A 172 -13.00 -24.97 -6.84
N ALA A 173 -14.27 -24.95 -6.43
CA ALA A 173 -14.97 -26.10 -5.87
C ALA A 173 -15.01 -27.31 -6.81
N PHE A 174 -14.77 -27.12 -8.12
CA PHE A 174 -14.76 -28.17 -9.14
C PHE A 174 -13.36 -28.53 -9.64
N ILE A 175 -12.29 -28.02 -9.01
CA ILE A 175 -10.91 -28.33 -9.43
C ILE A 175 -10.66 -29.84 -9.36
N GLN A 176 -9.99 -30.33 -10.41
CA GLN A 176 -9.47 -31.68 -10.51
C GLN A 176 -8.06 -31.64 -11.12
N GLY A 177 -7.10 -32.28 -10.45
CA GLY A 177 -5.73 -32.37 -10.91
C GLY A 177 -4.98 -31.04 -10.99
N ARG A 178 -3.76 -31.13 -11.50
CA ARG A 178 -2.80 -30.02 -11.57
C ARG A 178 -3.20 -28.91 -12.54
N SER A 179 -3.65 -29.29 -13.75
CA SER A 179 -3.97 -28.31 -14.79
C SER A 179 -5.15 -27.41 -14.41
N GLY A 180 -6.19 -27.98 -13.79
CA GLY A 180 -7.33 -27.22 -13.30
C GLY A 180 -6.93 -26.24 -12.20
N PHE A 181 -6.08 -26.69 -11.26
CA PHE A 181 -5.53 -25.83 -10.22
C PHE A 181 -4.73 -24.65 -10.79
N TRP A 182 -3.79 -24.90 -11.71
CA TRP A 182 -2.99 -23.83 -12.32
C TRP A 182 -3.81 -22.85 -13.16
N ALA A 183 -4.81 -23.34 -13.91
CA ALA A 183 -5.71 -22.49 -14.67
C ALA A 183 -6.52 -21.55 -13.76
N CYS A 184 -7.10 -22.07 -12.68
CA CYS A 184 -7.79 -21.24 -11.68
C CYS A 184 -6.85 -20.19 -11.07
N ARG A 185 -5.61 -20.56 -10.73
CA ARG A 185 -4.61 -19.63 -10.19
C ARG A 185 -4.26 -18.51 -11.17
N ALA A 186 -4.07 -18.82 -12.45
CA ALA A 186 -3.80 -17.83 -13.49
C ALA A 186 -4.96 -16.83 -13.64
N LEU A 187 -6.19 -17.34 -13.72
CA LEU A 187 -7.39 -16.52 -13.90
C LEU A 187 -7.64 -15.61 -12.70
N LEU A 188 -7.54 -16.14 -11.47
CA LEU A 188 -7.69 -15.34 -10.26
C LEU A 188 -6.64 -14.23 -10.20
N GLY A 189 -5.36 -14.56 -10.45
CA GLY A 189 -4.29 -13.56 -10.49
C GLY A 189 -4.58 -12.45 -11.50
N LEU A 190 -4.95 -12.82 -12.73
CA LEU A 190 -5.24 -11.89 -13.81
C LEU A 190 -6.40 -10.93 -13.50
N ILE A 191 -7.46 -11.42 -12.83
CA ILE A 191 -8.67 -10.63 -12.59
C ILE A 191 -8.54 -9.77 -11.31
N GLU A 192 -7.90 -10.30 -10.26
CA GLU A 192 -7.70 -9.59 -9.00
C GLU A 192 -6.63 -8.49 -9.08
N GLY A 193 -5.68 -8.59 -10.03
CA GLY A 193 -4.49 -7.76 -10.20
C GLY A 193 -4.62 -6.28 -9.82
N GLY A 194 -5.59 -5.58 -10.41
CA GLY A 194 -5.72 -4.14 -10.18
C GLY A 194 -6.70 -3.72 -9.09
N PHE A 195 -7.38 -4.66 -8.41
CA PHE A 195 -8.38 -4.28 -7.41
C PHE A 195 -7.82 -3.31 -6.36
N ILE A 196 -6.66 -3.63 -5.78
CA ILE A 196 -6.06 -2.82 -4.72
C ILE A 196 -5.73 -1.41 -5.23
N PRO A 197 -4.93 -1.22 -6.29
CA PRO A 197 -4.62 0.12 -6.75
C PRO A 197 -5.83 0.88 -7.31
N ASP A 198 -6.80 0.20 -7.93
CA ASP A 198 -8.04 0.82 -8.40
C ASP A 198 -8.86 1.40 -7.23
N ASN A 199 -8.90 0.70 -6.08
CA ASN A 199 -9.52 1.21 -4.86
C ASN A 199 -8.74 2.36 -4.21
N ILE A 200 -7.39 2.29 -4.21
CA ILE A 200 -6.57 3.40 -3.70
C ILE A 200 -6.76 4.66 -4.55
N LEU A 201 -6.79 4.49 -5.88
CA LEU A 201 -7.11 5.57 -6.81
C LEU A 201 -8.51 6.14 -6.53
N TYR A 202 -9.50 5.27 -6.37
CA TYR A 202 -10.86 5.68 -6.05
C TYR A 202 -10.93 6.49 -4.75
N LEU A 203 -10.31 6.02 -3.66
CA LEU A 203 -10.23 6.76 -2.39
C LEU A 203 -9.54 8.13 -2.55
N SER A 204 -8.57 8.25 -3.45
CA SER A 204 -7.85 9.51 -3.68
C SER A 204 -8.74 10.65 -4.20
N TYR A 205 -9.89 10.33 -4.81
CA TYR A 205 -10.89 11.31 -5.26
C TYR A 205 -11.63 11.96 -4.09
N TRP A 206 -11.76 11.25 -2.97
CA TRP A 206 -12.56 11.67 -1.83
C TRP A 206 -11.75 12.35 -0.74
N TYR A 207 -10.46 12.02 -0.62
CA TYR A 207 -9.61 12.38 0.52
C TYR A 207 -8.45 13.29 0.12
N THR A 208 -8.05 14.17 1.06
CA THR A 208 -6.82 14.96 0.94
C THR A 208 -5.57 14.09 1.12
N THR A 209 -4.41 14.60 0.74
CA THR A 209 -3.10 13.94 0.87
C THR A 209 -2.76 13.62 2.33
N ARG A 210 -3.20 14.46 3.26
CA ARG A 210 -3.04 14.25 4.70
C ARG A 210 -4.03 13.22 5.26
N GLU A 211 -5.21 13.13 4.67
CA GLU A 211 -6.27 12.22 5.11
C GLU A 211 -6.15 10.81 4.55
N LEU A 212 -5.67 10.65 3.32
CA LEU A 212 -5.64 9.34 2.66
C LEU A 212 -4.81 8.29 3.44
N PRO A 213 -3.62 8.59 4.00
CA PRO A 213 -2.81 7.59 4.69
C PRO A 213 -3.52 6.88 5.84
N ILE A 214 -4.27 7.60 6.69
CA ILE A 214 -4.98 6.98 7.82
C ILE A 214 -6.13 6.08 7.34
N ARG A 215 -6.76 6.39 6.21
CA ARG A 215 -7.79 5.53 5.60
C ARG A 215 -7.18 4.29 4.95
N LEU A 216 -5.99 4.43 4.37
CA LEU A 216 -5.21 3.26 3.93
C LEU A 216 -4.83 2.38 5.11
N CYS A 217 -4.57 2.93 6.31
CA CYS A 217 -4.39 2.10 7.51
C CYS A 217 -5.66 1.28 7.84
N TYR A 218 -6.86 1.86 7.72
CA TYR A 218 -8.11 1.10 7.89
C TYR A 218 -8.30 0.03 6.81
N PHE A 219 -7.95 0.35 5.57
CA PHE A 219 -7.93 -0.60 4.47
C PHE A 219 -7.03 -1.80 4.80
N TRP A 220 -5.76 -1.57 5.15
CA TRP A 220 -4.85 -2.66 5.51
C TRP A 220 -5.19 -3.35 6.83
N PHE A 221 -5.87 -2.69 7.76
CA PHE A 221 -6.40 -3.33 8.96
C PHE A 221 -7.46 -4.39 8.61
N SER A 222 -8.33 -4.10 7.62
CA SER A 222 -9.38 -5.04 7.21
C SER A 222 -8.81 -6.37 6.68
N TYR A 223 -7.61 -6.37 6.10
CA TYR A 223 -6.91 -7.60 5.70
C TYR A 223 -6.74 -8.57 6.89
N GLN A 224 -6.20 -8.10 8.02
CA GLN A 224 -5.96 -8.99 9.16
C GLN A 224 -7.21 -9.30 9.96
N PHE A 225 -8.17 -8.38 9.99
CA PHE A 225 -9.49 -8.68 10.52
C PHE A 225 -10.15 -9.82 9.73
N THR A 226 -10.00 -9.83 8.40
CA THR A 226 -10.52 -10.88 7.52
C THR A 226 -9.90 -12.24 7.84
N SER A 227 -8.58 -12.31 8.07
CA SER A 227 -7.90 -13.57 8.42
C SER A 227 -8.53 -14.24 9.65
N ILE A 228 -8.92 -13.45 10.65
CA ILE A 228 -9.60 -13.96 11.86
C ILE A 228 -11.00 -14.47 11.51
N VAL A 229 -11.80 -13.67 10.81
CA VAL A 229 -13.16 -14.05 10.42
C VAL A 229 -13.18 -15.28 9.51
N SER A 230 -12.26 -15.33 8.52
CA SER A 230 -12.10 -16.46 7.59
C SER A 230 -11.72 -17.74 8.33
N ALA A 231 -10.86 -17.69 9.36
CA ALA A 231 -10.56 -18.87 10.17
C ALA A 231 -11.82 -19.42 10.90
N PHE A 232 -12.71 -18.55 11.37
CA PHE A 232 -14.00 -18.95 11.96
C PHE A 232 -15.01 -19.44 10.92
N LEU A 233 -15.05 -18.86 9.72
CA LEU A 233 -15.92 -19.34 8.64
C LEU A 233 -15.46 -20.71 8.13
N ALA A 234 -14.14 -20.90 7.99
CA ALA A 234 -13.54 -22.17 7.63
C ALA A 234 -13.89 -23.28 8.62
N PHE A 235 -14.03 -22.98 9.92
CA PHE A 235 -14.59 -23.93 10.87
C PHE A 235 -15.96 -24.45 10.41
N GLY A 236 -16.91 -23.58 10.10
CA GLY A 236 -18.24 -24.01 9.64
C GLY A 236 -18.19 -24.82 8.34
N PHE A 237 -17.52 -24.30 7.32
CA PHE A 237 -17.51 -24.91 5.98
C PHE A 237 -16.75 -26.24 5.93
N LEU A 238 -15.63 -26.37 6.64
CA LEU A 238 -14.85 -27.61 6.60
C LEU A 238 -15.55 -28.77 7.34
N HIS A 239 -16.45 -28.48 8.30
CA HIS A 239 -17.29 -29.52 8.92
C HIS A 239 -18.39 -30.05 7.99
N MET A 240 -18.61 -29.42 6.83
CA MET A 240 -19.51 -29.94 5.79
C MET A 240 -18.89 -31.08 4.98
N ARG A 241 -17.66 -31.50 5.28
CA ARG A 241 -17.02 -32.64 4.64
C ARG A 241 -17.90 -33.90 4.78
N GLY A 242 -18.18 -34.55 3.65
CA GLY A 242 -19.04 -35.73 3.57
C GLY A 242 -20.51 -35.43 3.26
N ILE A 243 -20.95 -34.17 3.29
CA ILE A 243 -22.26 -33.80 2.75
C ILE A 243 -22.18 -33.93 1.22
N ASN A 244 -23.04 -34.75 0.62
CA ASN A 244 -23.05 -35.09 -0.81
C ASN A 244 -21.74 -35.72 -1.32
N ASP A 245 -21.02 -36.45 -0.45
CA ASP A 245 -19.75 -37.10 -0.79
C ASP A 245 -18.65 -36.14 -1.32
N ILE A 246 -18.75 -34.85 -1.01
CA ILE A 246 -17.75 -33.85 -1.38
C ILE A 246 -16.92 -33.38 -0.18
N ALA A 247 -15.69 -32.96 -0.48
CA ALA A 247 -14.76 -32.46 0.52
C ALA A 247 -15.19 -31.08 1.06
N GLY A 248 -14.86 -30.79 2.33
CA GLY A 248 -15.26 -29.54 3.00
C GLY A 248 -14.69 -28.30 2.31
N TRP A 249 -13.44 -28.38 1.83
CA TRP A 249 -12.81 -27.29 1.07
C TRP A 249 -13.56 -26.92 -0.22
N ARG A 250 -14.32 -27.84 -0.84
CA ARG A 250 -15.13 -27.54 -2.02
C ARG A 250 -16.31 -26.65 -1.66
N TRP A 251 -16.97 -26.91 -0.53
CA TRP A 251 -18.02 -26.03 0.01
C TRP A 251 -17.48 -24.66 0.38
N LEU A 252 -16.29 -24.64 0.99
CA LEU A 252 -15.60 -23.40 1.34
C LEU A 252 -15.41 -22.51 0.11
N PHE A 253 -14.80 -23.00 -0.97
CA PHE A 253 -14.64 -22.20 -2.20
C PHE A 253 -15.98 -21.75 -2.81
N ALA A 254 -16.97 -22.63 -2.88
CA ALA A 254 -18.26 -22.32 -3.49
C ALA A 254 -19.02 -21.22 -2.72
N LEU A 255 -19.11 -21.33 -1.40
CA LEU A 255 -19.88 -20.42 -0.56
C LEU A 255 -19.19 -19.06 -0.40
N GLU A 256 -17.88 -19.08 -0.19
CA GLU A 256 -17.07 -17.86 -0.07
C GLU A 256 -17.04 -17.07 -1.39
N GLY A 257 -16.82 -17.75 -2.52
CA GLY A 257 -16.88 -17.13 -3.83
C GLY A 257 -18.27 -16.55 -4.14
N CYS A 258 -19.36 -17.27 -3.83
CA CYS A 258 -20.72 -16.75 -3.98
C CYS A 258 -20.97 -15.49 -3.13
N LEU A 259 -20.49 -15.48 -1.88
CA LEU A 259 -20.59 -14.31 -1.01
C LEU A 259 -19.88 -13.10 -1.63
N THR A 260 -18.66 -13.27 -2.12
CA THR A 260 -17.93 -12.20 -2.81
C THR A 260 -18.65 -11.71 -4.06
N GLY A 261 -19.26 -12.62 -4.84
CA GLY A 261 -20.03 -12.25 -6.02
C GLY A 261 -21.23 -11.36 -5.69
N ILE A 262 -21.95 -11.68 -4.61
CA ILE A 262 -23.05 -10.84 -4.10
C ILE A 262 -22.53 -9.46 -3.70
N ILE A 263 -21.40 -9.39 -2.98
CA ILE A 263 -20.79 -8.12 -2.59
C ILE A 263 -20.36 -7.31 -3.82
N GLY A 264 -19.83 -7.97 -4.86
CA GLY A 264 -19.51 -7.35 -6.14
C GLY A 264 -20.73 -6.73 -6.82
N VAL A 265 -21.83 -7.48 -6.92
CA VAL A 265 -23.08 -6.97 -7.50
C VAL A 265 -23.63 -5.78 -6.70
N ILE A 266 -23.60 -5.85 -5.36
CA ILE A 266 -24.04 -4.72 -4.52
C ILE A 266 -23.12 -3.52 -4.73
N SER A 267 -21.81 -3.72 -4.82
CA SER A 267 -20.82 -2.66 -5.02
C SER A 267 -21.06 -1.87 -6.31
N TRP A 268 -21.48 -2.54 -7.39
CA TRP A 268 -21.84 -1.88 -8.66
C TRP A 268 -22.96 -0.84 -8.48
N PHE A 269 -23.96 -1.13 -7.66
CA PHE A 269 -25.05 -0.19 -7.38
C PHE A 269 -24.72 0.80 -6.27
N TYR A 270 -23.81 0.44 -5.37
CA TYR A 270 -23.52 1.22 -4.18
C TYR A 270 -22.44 2.29 -4.43
N ILE A 271 -21.41 2.02 -5.22
CA ILE A 271 -20.26 2.94 -5.37
C ILE A 271 -20.57 4.06 -6.37
N PRO A 272 -20.41 5.34 -5.99
CA PRO A 272 -20.55 6.45 -6.92
C PRO A 272 -19.26 6.73 -7.73
N PRO A 273 -19.35 7.27 -8.95
CA PRO A 273 -18.19 7.59 -9.79
C PRO A 273 -17.31 8.72 -9.27
N SER A 274 -17.87 9.74 -8.60
CA SER A 274 -17.11 10.89 -8.11
C SER A 274 -17.80 11.59 -6.92
N PRO A 275 -17.09 12.51 -6.24
CA PRO A 275 -17.66 13.34 -5.17
C PRO A 275 -18.91 14.13 -5.55
N THR A 276 -19.04 14.49 -6.83
CA THR A 276 -20.15 15.31 -7.38
C THR A 276 -21.20 14.49 -8.12
N GLN A 277 -21.06 13.15 -8.12
CA GLN A 277 -21.93 12.26 -8.91
C GLN A 277 -22.48 11.12 -8.05
N THR A 278 -22.98 11.46 -6.85
CA THR A 278 -23.52 10.46 -5.92
C THR A 278 -24.98 10.10 -6.16
N ALA A 279 -25.72 10.95 -6.88
CA ALA A 279 -27.11 10.70 -7.26
C ALA A 279 -27.26 9.42 -8.09
N SER A 280 -28.23 8.57 -7.72
CA SER A 280 -28.61 7.37 -8.46
C SER A 280 -29.93 6.82 -7.93
N LYS A 281 -30.62 5.99 -8.71
CA LYS A 281 -31.81 5.26 -8.28
C LYS A 281 -31.59 4.49 -6.97
N PHE A 282 -30.38 3.97 -6.76
CA PHE A 282 -30.02 3.18 -5.56
C PHE A 282 -29.45 4.02 -4.41
N ARG A 283 -29.04 5.27 -4.68
CA ARG A 283 -28.37 6.16 -3.72
C ARG A 283 -29.21 7.36 -3.30
N GLY A 284 -30.41 7.50 -3.86
CA GLY A 284 -31.30 8.65 -3.69
C GLY A 284 -31.22 9.59 -4.90
N LYS A 285 -32.36 10.23 -5.22
CA LYS A 285 -32.47 11.18 -6.34
C LYS A 285 -31.50 12.36 -6.19
N ASP A 286 -31.34 12.83 -4.96
CA ASP A 286 -30.47 13.96 -4.63
C ASP A 286 -29.04 13.51 -4.25
N GLY A 287 -28.75 12.21 -4.36
CA GLY A 287 -27.48 11.64 -3.95
C GLY A 287 -27.25 11.64 -2.44
N TRP A 288 -25.99 11.45 -2.05
CA TRP A 288 -25.60 11.40 -0.65
C TRP A 288 -25.20 12.76 -0.11
N PHE A 289 -24.73 13.66 -0.96
CA PHE A 289 -24.18 14.95 -0.58
C PHE A 289 -24.98 16.07 -1.23
N ASN A 290 -25.26 17.12 -0.47
CA ASN A 290 -25.87 18.33 -1.04
C ASN A 290 -24.80 19.20 -1.73
N GLU A 291 -25.24 20.21 -2.49
CA GLU A 291 -24.33 21.11 -3.20
C GLU A 291 -23.25 21.76 -2.31
N ARG A 292 -23.60 22.18 -1.08
CA ARG A 292 -22.63 22.77 -0.15
C ARG A 292 -21.56 21.75 0.24
N GLU A 293 -21.97 20.52 0.57
CA GLU A 293 -21.04 19.42 0.88
C GLU A 293 -20.15 19.09 -0.34
N GLU A 294 -20.70 19.06 -1.55
CA GLU A 294 -19.93 18.85 -2.79
C GLU A 294 -18.89 19.95 -3.03
N LYS A 295 -19.26 21.22 -2.83
CA LYS A 295 -18.31 22.34 -2.92
C LYS A 295 -17.19 22.21 -1.89
N ILE A 296 -17.50 21.84 -0.64
CA ILE A 296 -16.47 21.59 0.37
C ILE A 296 -15.55 20.44 -0.08
N MET A 297 -16.10 19.32 -0.59
CA MET A 297 -15.31 18.17 -1.05
C MET A 297 -14.36 18.51 -2.20
N VAL A 298 -14.84 19.23 -3.22
CA VAL A 298 -14.00 19.58 -4.38
C VAL A 298 -12.90 20.57 -3.96
N ASN A 299 -13.29 21.66 -3.28
CA ASN A 299 -12.34 22.72 -2.95
C ASN A 299 -11.31 22.28 -1.90
N ARG A 300 -11.68 21.47 -0.90
CA ARG A 300 -10.69 20.98 0.09
C ARG A 300 -9.62 20.08 -0.55
N VAL A 301 -10.00 19.28 -1.55
CA VAL A 301 -9.09 18.34 -2.22
C VAL A 301 -8.16 19.09 -3.16
N LEU A 302 -8.69 20.05 -3.93
CA LEU A 302 -7.88 20.89 -4.82
C LEU A 302 -7.03 21.92 -4.07
N ARG A 303 -7.48 22.42 -2.91
CA ARG A 303 -6.67 23.28 -2.02
C ARG A 303 -5.49 22.56 -1.38
N ASP A 304 -5.67 21.29 -1.05
CA ASP A 304 -4.58 20.44 -0.55
C ASP A 304 -3.62 20.02 -1.67
N ASP A 305 -4.16 19.74 -2.87
CA ASP A 305 -3.37 19.28 -4.00
C ASP A 305 -4.02 19.70 -5.35
N PRO A 306 -3.57 20.82 -5.94
CA PRO A 306 -4.08 21.31 -7.22
C PRO A 306 -3.94 20.31 -8.37
N SER A 307 -2.91 19.45 -8.33
CA SER A 307 -2.62 18.53 -9.43
C SER A 307 -3.68 17.43 -9.61
N LYS A 308 -4.56 17.27 -8.62
CA LYS A 308 -5.75 16.41 -8.73
C LYS A 308 -6.78 16.96 -9.72
N GLY A 309 -6.71 18.24 -10.06
CA GLY A 309 -7.53 18.91 -11.08
C GLY A 309 -6.92 18.91 -12.48
N ASP A 310 -5.71 18.37 -12.67
CA ASP A 310 -5.00 18.39 -13.96
C ASP A 310 -5.48 17.32 -14.95
N MET A 311 -6.38 16.44 -14.52
CA MET A 311 -6.87 15.32 -15.31
C MET A 311 -8.31 15.00 -14.93
N HIS A 312 -9.11 14.58 -15.90
CA HIS A 312 -10.41 13.99 -15.63
C HIS A 312 -10.23 12.62 -14.97
N ASN A 313 -11.12 12.26 -14.04
CA ASN A 313 -11.08 10.97 -13.37
C ASN A 313 -11.21 9.76 -14.33
N ARG A 314 -11.69 9.98 -15.57
CA ARG A 314 -11.75 8.97 -16.66
C ARG A 314 -10.61 8.99 -17.69
N GLN A 315 -9.45 9.58 -17.36
CA GLN A 315 -8.32 9.71 -18.29
C GLN A 315 -7.17 8.73 -17.99
N ALA A 316 -6.90 7.78 -18.87
CA ALA A 316 -5.88 6.74 -18.67
C ALA A 316 -4.46 7.29 -18.33
N LEU A 317 -3.70 6.51 -17.54
CA LEU A 317 -2.28 6.78 -17.27
C LEU A 317 -1.42 6.41 -18.49
N SER A 318 -0.40 7.21 -18.80
CA SER A 318 0.50 6.93 -19.92
C SER A 318 1.64 6.00 -19.52
N LEU A 319 1.96 5.02 -20.37
CA LEU A 319 3.11 4.11 -20.18
C LEU A 319 4.44 4.88 -20.09
N GLY A 320 4.54 6.06 -20.71
CA GLY A 320 5.73 6.92 -20.62
C GLY A 320 6.09 7.29 -19.18
N MET A 321 5.11 7.46 -18.29
CA MET A 321 5.38 7.79 -16.89
C MET A 321 5.88 6.60 -16.08
N PHE A 322 5.39 5.40 -16.37
CA PHE A 322 5.92 4.18 -15.79
C PHE A 322 7.43 4.09 -16.06
N TRP A 323 7.84 4.29 -17.31
CA TRP A 323 9.26 4.31 -17.68
C TRP A 323 10.04 5.45 -17.02
N LYS A 324 9.44 6.63 -16.85
CA LYS A 324 10.08 7.76 -16.14
C LYS A 324 10.37 7.41 -14.68
N CYS A 325 9.41 6.83 -13.96
CA CYS A 325 9.58 6.40 -12.57
C CYS A 325 10.54 5.20 -12.44
N LEU A 326 10.53 4.26 -13.39
CA LEU A 326 11.44 3.12 -13.38
C LEU A 326 12.91 3.54 -13.60
N LYS A 327 13.14 4.58 -14.42
CA LYS A 327 14.48 5.16 -14.63
C LYS A 327 14.97 6.04 -13.46
N ASP A 328 14.14 6.29 -12.46
CA ASP A 328 14.54 7.08 -11.31
C ASP A 328 15.41 6.27 -10.34
N TYR A 329 16.73 6.43 -10.46
CA TYR A 329 17.71 5.75 -9.60
C TYR A 329 17.52 6.03 -8.09
N HIS A 330 16.90 7.14 -7.69
CA HIS A 330 16.66 7.42 -6.26
C HIS A 330 15.60 6.51 -5.65
N MET A 331 14.73 5.89 -6.46
CA MET A 331 13.67 5.01 -5.97
C MET A 331 14.10 3.54 -5.85
N TRP A 332 15.14 3.14 -6.58
CA TRP A 332 15.63 1.76 -6.62
C TRP A 332 16.01 1.17 -5.25
N PRO A 333 16.63 1.89 -4.30
CA PRO A 333 16.87 1.34 -2.96
C PRO A 333 15.58 0.85 -2.28
N ILE A 334 14.48 1.61 -2.41
CA ILE A 334 13.18 1.25 -1.84
C ILE A 334 12.53 0.10 -2.64
N TYR A 335 12.68 0.06 -3.96
CA TYR A 335 12.18 -1.05 -4.78
C TYR A 335 12.88 -2.37 -4.47
N LEU A 336 14.21 -2.35 -4.33
CA LEU A 336 15.00 -3.51 -3.93
C LEU A 336 14.66 -3.95 -2.51
N LEU A 337 14.44 -3.00 -1.60
CA LEU A 337 13.94 -3.32 -0.27
C LEU A 337 12.59 -4.04 -0.36
N GLY A 338 11.65 -3.48 -1.13
CA GLY A 338 10.33 -4.07 -1.43
C GLY A 338 10.40 -5.51 -1.93
N LEU A 339 11.42 -5.83 -2.74
CA LEU A 339 11.66 -7.18 -3.26
C LEU A 339 12.10 -8.18 -2.20
N THR A 340 12.77 -7.76 -1.13
CA THR A 340 13.48 -8.71 -0.25
C THR A 340 12.99 -8.74 1.19
N TRP A 341 12.45 -7.63 1.72
CA TRP A 341 12.16 -7.51 3.16
C TRP A 341 11.11 -8.50 3.67
N MET A 342 10.14 -8.88 2.82
CA MET A 342 9.03 -9.76 3.20
C MET A 342 9.35 -11.25 3.02
N MET A 343 10.37 -11.58 2.22
CA MET A 343 10.73 -12.97 1.87
C MET A 343 10.97 -13.86 3.11
N PRO A 344 11.59 -13.40 4.22
CA PRO A 344 11.82 -14.24 5.39
C PRO A 344 10.56 -14.83 6.05
N ALA A 345 9.46 -14.09 6.09
CA ALA A 345 8.24 -14.53 6.77
C ALA A 345 7.18 -15.11 5.83
N ASN A 346 7.24 -14.78 4.54
CA ASN A 346 6.20 -15.13 3.58
C ASN A 346 5.98 -16.65 3.40
N PRO A 347 7.02 -17.52 3.42
CA PRO A 347 6.81 -18.96 3.45
C PRO A 347 5.99 -19.37 4.68
N MET A 348 6.29 -18.83 5.86
CA MET A 348 5.53 -19.14 7.06
C MET A 348 4.08 -18.65 6.94
N THR A 349 3.82 -17.48 6.33
CA THR A 349 2.46 -17.01 6.02
C THR A 349 1.70 -17.97 5.12
N SER A 350 2.36 -18.54 4.11
CA SER A 350 1.73 -19.42 3.12
C SER A 350 1.52 -20.85 3.62
N TYR A 351 2.42 -21.35 4.46
CA TYR A 351 2.45 -22.75 4.90
C TYR A 351 2.11 -22.94 6.38
N LEU A 352 1.70 -21.90 7.12
CA LEU A 352 1.40 -22.02 8.55
C LEU A 352 0.46 -23.20 8.84
N THR A 353 -0.66 -23.31 8.13
CA THR A 353 -1.63 -24.37 8.34
C THR A 353 -1.05 -25.76 8.04
N LEU A 354 -0.27 -25.88 6.96
CA LEU A 354 0.42 -27.12 6.58
C LEU A 354 1.51 -27.51 7.60
N ASN A 355 2.26 -26.53 8.11
CA ASN A 355 3.31 -26.73 9.11
C ASN A 355 2.72 -27.19 10.43
N LEU A 356 1.62 -26.56 10.88
CA LEU A 356 0.94 -26.97 12.12
C LEU A 356 0.29 -28.36 11.96
N LYS A 357 -0.31 -28.65 10.81
CA LYS A 357 -0.87 -29.97 10.55
C LYS A 357 0.20 -31.06 10.54
N SER A 358 1.35 -30.77 9.91
CA SER A 358 2.50 -31.69 9.88
C SER A 358 3.17 -31.84 11.25
N ALA A 359 3.07 -30.82 12.10
CA ALA A 359 3.43 -30.89 13.51
C ALA A 359 2.40 -31.64 14.36
N GLY A 360 1.40 -32.32 13.77
CA GLY A 360 0.50 -33.22 14.51
C GLY A 360 -0.75 -32.57 15.12
N PHE A 361 -1.05 -31.32 14.80
CA PHE A 361 -2.33 -30.70 15.19
C PHE A 361 -3.47 -31.15 14.26
N THR A 362 -4.68 -31.31 14.82
CA THR A 362 -5.87 -31.62 14.02
C THR A 362 -6.29 -30.42 13.17
N THR A 363 -7.06 -30.63 12.09
CA THR A 363 -7.60 -29.54 11.24
C THR A 363 -8.27 -28.43 12.06
N PHE A 364 -9.04 -28.81 13.08
CA PHE A 364 -9.68 -27.87 13.99
C PHE A 364 -8.67 -27.06 14.81
N GLN A 365 -7.69 -27.73 15.42
CA GLN A 365 -6.66 -27.07 16.21
C GLN A 365 -5.84 -26.11 15.36
N VAL A 366 -5.46 -26.50 14.15
CA VAL A 366 -4.67 -25.68 13.22
C VAL A 366 -5.32 -24.32 12.99
N ASN A 367 -6.61 -24.28 12.66
CA ASN A 367 -7.30 -23.02 12.33
C ASN A 367 -7.42 -22.09 13.56
N LEU A 368 -7.65 -22.65 14.75
CA LEU A 368 -7.66 -21.87 16.00
C LEU A 368 -6.26 -21.37 16.38
N LEU A 369 -5.24 -22.21 16.19
CA LEU A 369 -3.85 -21.92 16.55
C LEU A 369 -3.20 -20.88 15.64
N CYS A 370 -3.80 -20.56 14.49
CA CYS A 370 -3.41 -19.42 13.67
C CYS A 370 -3.84 -18.07 14.27
N ILE A 371 -4.93 -18.02 15.03
CA ILE A 371 -5.49 -16.77 15.58
C ILE A 371 -4.48 -16.01 16.44
N PRO A 372 -3.73 -16.64 17.37
CA PRO A 372 -2.69 -15.93 18.13
C PRO A 372 -1.62 -15.29 17.24
N ALA A 373 -1.21 -15.94 16.15
CA ALA A 373 -0.26 -15.36 15.19
C ALA A 373 -0.84 -14.09 14.54
N TYR A 374 -2.13 -14.09 14.20
CA TYR A 374 -2.81 -12.92 13.63
C TYR A 374 -2.91 -11.77 14.65
N CYS A 375 -3.25 -12.06 15.90
CA CYS A 375 -3.29 -11.08 16.97
C CYS A 375 -1.92 -10.44 17.22
N PHE A 376 -0.86 -11.26 17.32
CA PHE A 376 0.50 -10.75 17.49
C PHE A 376 0.96 -9.92 16.30
N PHE A 377 0.60 -10.33 15.08
CA PHE A 377 0.89 -9.53 13.88
C PHE A 377 0.26 -8.13 13.99
N ILE A 378 -1.00 -8.02 14.39
CA ILE A 378 -1.69 -6.72 14.54
C ILE A 378 -0.99 -5.86 15.60
N ILE A 379 -0.65 -6.45 16.76
CA ILE A 379 0.05 -5.74 17.84
C ILE A 379 1.41 -5.23 17.34
N ASN A 380 2.20 -6.09 16.70
CA ASN A 380 3.52 -5.74 16.20
C ASN A 380 3.48 -4.71 15.06
N LEU A 381 2.47 -4.77 14.20
CA LEU A 381 2.20 -3.76 13.17
C LEU A 381 1.96 -2.37 13.77
N LEU A 382 1.05 -2.27 14.75
CA LEU A 382 0.72 -1.01 15.41
C LEU A 382 1.92 -0.45 16.19
N TRP A 383 2.60 -1.32 16.93
CA TRP A 383 3.80 -0.97 17.69
C TRP A 383 4.92 -0.42 16.80
N LEU A 384 5.27 -1.12 15.72
CA LEU A 384 6.38 -0.71 14.86
C LEU A 384 6.06 0.58 14.10
N SER A 385 4.81 0.75 13.67
CA SER A 385 4.35 1.98 13.02
C SER A 385 4.43 3.19 13.96
N TYR A 386 3.97 3.03 15.21
CA TYR A 386 4.09 4.08 16.23
C TYR A 386 5.56 4.40 16.56
N LEU A 387 6.40 3.37 16.70
CA LEU A 387 7.82 3.55 16.96
C LEU A 387 8.51 4.31 15.82
N SER A 388 8.14 4.03 14.57
CA SER A 388 8.67 4.72 13.39
C SER A 388 8.42 6.21 13.40
N GLU A 389 7.21 6.63 13.78
CA GLU A 389 6.91 8.07 13.89
C GLU A 389 7.58 8.71 15.11
N LYS A 390 7.66 8.01 16.25
CA LYS A 390 8.28 8.55 17.47
C LYS A 390 9.79 8.77 17.31
N VAL A 391 10.49 7.82 16.70
CA VAL A 391 11.95 7.90 16.47
C VAL A 391 12.28 8.73 15.23
N ASN A 392 11.29 8.92 14.35
CA ASN A 392 11.42 9.67 13.10
C ASN A 392 12.51 9.08 12.16
N ASP A 393 12.71 7.76 12.22
CA ASP A 393 13.64 6.99 11.38
C ASP A 393 12.90 5.78 10.80
N ARG A 394 12.93 5.62 9.48
CA ARG A 394 12.08 4.63 8.81
C ARG A 394 12.88 3.39 8.45
N PHE A 395 14.12 3.58 8.03
CA PHE A 395 14.97 2.47 7.60
C PHE A 395 15.62 1.71 8.77
N LEU A 396 16.13 2.36 9.82
CA LEU A 396 16.66 1.63 10.98
C LEU A 396 15.57 0.87 11.72
N ILE A 397 14.38 1.44 11.83
CA ILE A 397 13.26 0.74 12.47
C ILE A 397 12.86 -0.51 11.68
N GLY A 398 13.02 -0.48 10.36
CA GLY A 398 12.87 -1.68 9.53
C GLY A 398 13.82 -2.82 9.90
N THR A 399 15.03 -2.55 10.38
CA THR A 399 15.97 -3.61 10.83
C THR A 399 15.45 -4.43 12.00
N ILE A 400 14.61 -3.83 12.87
CA ILE A 400 14.00 -4.52 14.02
C ILE A 400 13.19 -5.73 13.55
N SER A 401 12.47 -5.59 12.42
CA SER A 401 11.70 -6.70 11.84
C SER A 401 12.58 -7.92 11.53
N GLN A 402 13.76 -7.66 10.97
CA GLN A 402 14.70 -8.69 10.52
C GLN A 402 15.46 -9.30 11.72
N ILE A 403 15.89 -8.46 12.66
CA ILE A 403 16.54 -8.90 13.91
C ILE A 403 15.59 -9.77 14.75
N PHE A 404 14.29 -9.49 14.73
CA PHE A 404 13.29 -10.30 15.43
C PHE A 404 13.12 -11.70 14.81
N VAL A 405 13.07 -11.78 13.48
CA VAL A 405 12.87 -13.05 12.75
C VAL A 405 14.12 -13.93 12.77
N LEU A 406 15.32 -13.33 12.77
CA LEU A 406 16.60 -14.04 12.72
C LEU A 406 16.74 -15.18 13.76
N PRO A 407 16.59 -14.94 15.08
CA PRO A 407 16.73 -16.00 16.07
C PRO A 407 15.65 -17.07 15.93
N CYS A 408 14.44 -16.71 15.46
CA CYS A 408 13.36 -17.66 15.26
C CYS A 408 13.67 -18.64 14.12
N LEU A 409 14.21 -18.15 13.00
CA LEU A 409 14.65 -19.00 11.89
C LEU A 409 15.87 -19.84 12.25
N ILE A 410 16.84 -19.29 13.00
CA ILE A 410 17.98 -20.05 13.51
C ILE A 410 17.50 -21.19 14.42
N ALA A 411 16.52 -20.92 15.29
CA ALA A 411 15.93 -21.96 16.14
C ALA A 411 15.21 -23.04 15.31
N LEU A 412 14.42 -22.66 14.30
CA LEU A 412 13.77 -23.62 13.41
C LEU A 412 14.77 -24.48 12.63
N GLU A 413 15.96 -23.93 12.33
CA GLU A 413 17.06 -24.61 11.65
C GLU A 413 17.84 -25.57 12.57
N VAL A 414 18.12 -25.18 13.81
CA VAL A 414 19.03 -25.93 14.69
C VAL A 414 18.31 -26.95 15.57
N LEU A 415 16.99 -26.77 15.81
CA LEU A 415 16.24 -27.71 16.64
C LEU A 415 16.18 -29.11 16.02
N PRO A 416 16.26 -30.19 16.82
CA PRO A 416 16.27 -31.55 16.30
C PRO A 416 14.93 -31.95 15.65
N THR A 417 14.99 -32.99 14.82
CA THR A 417 13.81 -33.72 14.35
C THR A 417 13.17 -34.42 15.56
N GLY A 418 11.85 -34.26 15.76
CA GLY A 418 11.15 -34.70 16.98
C GLY A 418 11.01 -33.63 18.07
N ARG A 419 11.27 -32.36 17.75
CA ARG A 419 10.97 -31.20 18.62
C ARG A 419 9.47 -31.15 18.99
N SER A 420 9.18 -30.61 20.17
CA SER A 420 7.79 -30.44 20.64
C SER A 420 6.94 -29.66 19.64
N HIS A 421 5.72 -30.13 19.39
CA HIS A 421 4.75 -29.47 18.52
C HIS A 421 4.48 -28.02 18.96
N TRP A 422 4.54 -27.74 20.26
CA TRP A 422 4.40 -26.40 20.83
C TRP A 422 5.60 -25.50 20.54
N ALA A 423 6.82 -26.04 20.52
CA ALA A 423 8.01 -25.26 20.15
C ALA A 423 7.94 -24.84 18.67
N THR A 424 7.54 -25.77 17.79
CA THR A 424 7.28 -25.47 16.37
C THR A 424 6.18 -24.43 16.21
N TRP A 425 5.08 -24.54 16.97
CA TRP A 425 3.99 -23.57 16.93
C TRP A 425 4.45 -22.17 17.36
N ILE A 426 5.12 -22.03 18.51
CA ILE A 426 5.61 -20.73 19.01
C ILE A 426 6.52 -20.06 17.97
N LEU A 427 7.52 -20.79 17.46
CA LEU A 427 8.46 -20.25 16.48
C LEU A 427 7.77 -19.86 15.17
N SER A 428 6.85 -20.70 14.68
CA SER A 428 6.07 -20.41 13.46
C SER A 428 5.18 -19.18 13.65
N CYS A 429 4.54 -19.04 14.81
CA CYS A 429 3.73 -17.86 15.14
C CYS A 429 4.59 -16.59 15.22
N LEU A 430 5.78 -16.65 15.81
CA LEU A 430 6.68 -15.49 15.91
C LEU A 430 7.22 -15.07 14.54
N VAL A 431 7.61 -16.02 13.67
CA VAL A 431 8.03 -15.71 12.30
C VAL A 431 6.87 -15.11 11.51
N TYR A 432 5.67 -15.67 11.61
CA TYR A 432 4.47 -15.10 10.99
C TYR A 432 4.18 -13.68 11.48
N ALA A 433 4.24 -13.49 12.80
CA ALA A 433 3.90 -12.24 13.48
C ALA A 433 5.06 -11.23 13.51
N GLN A 434 6.01 -11.33 12.58
CA GLN A 434 7.14 -10.40 12.51
C GLN A 434 6.67 -8.93 12.58
N PRO A 435 7.45 -8.03 13.21
CA PRO A 435 7.19 -6.59 13.14
C PRO A 435 6.99 -6.10 11.70
N TYR A 436 5.75 -5.75 11.36
CA TYR A 436 5.35 -5.52 9.97
C TYR A 436 5.62 -4.07 9.52
N ILE A 437 6.72 -3.88 8.79
CA ILE A 437 7.21 -2.55 8.37
C ILE A 437 6.52 -1.99 7.11
N HIS A 438 5.70 -2.79 6.42
CA HIS A 438 5.16 -2.44 5.10
C HIS A 438 4.52 -1.04 5.01
N PRO A 439 3.63 -0.62 5.94
CA PRO A 439 2.97 0.69 5.82
C PRO A 439 3.97 1.86 5.90
N VAL A 440 5.03 1.70 6.70
CA VAL A 440 6.10 2.69 6.83
C VAL A 440 6.84 2.83 5.50
N ILE A 441 7.19 1.72 4.84
CA ILE A 441 7.90 1.76 3.54
C ILE A 441 7.01 2.30 2.43
N VAL A 442 5.71 1.98 2.43
CA VAL A 442 4.73 2.58 1.50
C VAL A 442 4.68 4.09 1.68
N ALA A 443 4.63 4.56 2.93
CA ALA A 443 4.64 5.99 3.24
C ALA A 443 5.94 6.67 2.78
N VAL A 444 7.10 6.05 3.01
CA VAL A 444 8.39 6.56 2.52
C VAL A 444 8.44 6.59 0.99
N THR A 445 7.96 5.55 0.33
CA THR A 445 7.88 5.47 -1.15
C THR A 445 7.06 6.63 -1.70
N SER A 446 5.89 6.87 -1.11
CA SER A 446 5.02 7.98 -1.51
C SER A 446 5.70 9.33 -1.27
N ARG A 447 6.29 9.58 -0.09
CA ARG A 447 7.01 10.84 0.19
C ARG A 447 8.18 11.05 -0.78
N ASN A 448 8.96 10.01 -1.06
CA ASN A 448 10.15 10.06 -1.90
C ASN A 448 9.84 10.06 -3.42
N GLY A 449 8.61 9.70 -3.81
CA GLY A 449 8.16 9.75 -5.19
C GLY A 449 8.07 11.16 -5.78
N GLY A 450 8.23 12.22 -4.99
CA GLY A 450 8.36 13.59 -5.48
C GLY A 450 7.01 14.24 -5.80
N SER A 451 6.72 14.46 -7.09
CA SER A 451 5.45 15.05 -7.55
C SER A 451 4.29 14.06 -7.42
N VAL A 452 3.06 14.54 -7.20
CA VAL A 452 1.88 13.71 -6.96
C VAL A 452 1.69 12.61 -8.01
N ARG A 453 1.86 12.99 -9.28
CA ARG A 453 1.75 12.09 -10.43
C ARG A 453 2.83 11.01 -10.42
N THR A 454 4.06 11.33 -10.00
CA THR A 454 5.14 10.36 -9.86
C THR A 454 5.04 9.54 -8.57
N ARG A 455 4.40 10.06 -7.50
CA ARG A 455 4.13 9.29 -6.27
C ARG A 455 3.23 8.10 -6.53
N ALA A 456 2.13 8.29 -7.25
CA ALA A 456 1.19 7.21 -7.56
C ALA A 456 1.87 6.06 -8.32
N VAL A 457 2.63 6.38 -9.37
CA VAL A 457 3.36 5.40 -10.18
C VAL A 457 4.50 4.75 -9.38
N ALA A 458 5.23 5.51 -8.56
CA ALA A 458 6.29 4.97 -7.71
C ALA A 458 5.77 4.00 -6.64
N THR A 459 4.63 4.30 -6.02
CA THR A 459 3.98 3.39 -5.06
C THR A 459 3.48 2.11 -5.74
N ALA A 460 2.93 2.21 -6.96
CA ALA A 460 2.56 1.03 -7.75
C ALA A 460 3.78 0.17 -8.10
N LEU A 461 4.87 0.79 -8.58
CA LEU A 461 6.13 0.09 -8.84
C LEU A 461 6.66 -0.62 -7.58
N TYR A 462 6.69 0.06 -6.43
CA TYR A 462 7.08 -0.58 -5.18
C TYR A 462 6.21 -1.80 -4.85
N ASN A 463 4.89 -1.70 -4.99
CA ASN A 463 3.97 -2.82 -4.76
C ASN A 463 4.26 -4.00 -5.71
N MET A 464 4.56 -3.72 -6.98
CA MET A 464 4.99 -4.73 -7.95
C MET A 464 6.25 -5.50 -7.50
N PHE A 465 7.25 -4.82 -6.92
CA PHE A 465 8.43 -5.47 -6.33
C PHE A 465 8.08 -6.30 -5.09
N VAL A 466 7.15 -5.83 -4.25
CA VAL A 466 6.63 -6.63 -3.12
C VAL A 466 5.95 -7.91 -3.60
N GLN A 467 5.19 -7.87 -4.69
CA GLN A 467 4.59 -9.09 -5.26
C GLN A 467 5.63 -10.01 -5.90
N ALA A 468 6.68 -9.45 -6.51
CA ALA A 468 7.81 -10.25 -6.98
C ALA A 468 8.52 -10.97 -5.83
N SER A 469 8.57 -10.38 -4.62
CA SER A 469 9.06 -11.07 -3.41
C SER A 469 8.25 -12.32 -3.10
N SER A 470 6.92 -12.26 -3.28
CA SER A 470 6.02 -13.38 -3.05
C SER A 470 6.31 -14.54 -4.00
N ILE A 471 6.56 -14.26 -5.29
CA ILE A 471 6.95 -15.26 -6.28
C ILE A 471 8.20 -16.02 -5.82
N ILE A 472 9.25 -15.30 -5.42
CA ILE A 472 10.50 -15.92 -5.00
C ILE A 472 10.27 -16.74 -3.73
N SER A 473 9.58 -16.17 -2.74
CA SER A 473 9.35 -16.82 -1.45
C SER A 473 8.45 -18.05 -1.50
N SER A 474 7.46 -18.11 -2.41
CA SER A 474 6.61 -19.29 -2.61
C SER A 474 7.41 -20.52 -3.06
N ASN A 475 8.62 -20.31 -3.59
CA ASN A 475 9.53 -21.36 -4.05
C ASN A 475 10.66 -21.68 -3.07
N ILE A 476 10.66 -21.12 -1.85
CA ILE A 476 11.71 -21.40 -0.85
C ILE A 476 11.43 -22.71 -0.09
N TYR A 477 10.20 -22.96 0.34
CA TYR A 477 9.82 -24.23 0.97
C TYR A 477 9.40 -25.23 -0.12
N ARG A 478 10.31 -26.12 -0.52
CA ARG A 478 10.05 -27.13 -1.57
C ARG A 478 10.06 -28.53 -0.98
N GLU A 479 9.41 -29.44 -1.69
CA GLU A 479 9.37 -30.85 -1.29
C GLU A 479 10.66 -31.60 -1.62
N GLN A 480 11.39 -31.13 -2.64
CA GLN A 480 12.71 -31.62 -2.98
C GLN A 480 13.72 -30.51 -2.68
N ASP A 481 13.96 -30.24 -1.41
CA ASP A 481 15.11 -29.46 -0.99
C ASP A 481 16.37 -30.32 -1.22
N LYS A 482 16.76 -30.44 -2.50
CA LYS A 482 18.08 -30.94 -2.87
C LYS A 482 19.08 -29.88 -2.45
N CYS A 483 20.01 -30.27 -1.58
CA CYS A 483 21.25 -29.55 -1.33
C CYS A 483 21.97 -29.33 -2.68
N VAL A 484 21.93 -28.11 -3.24
CA VAL A 484 22.69 -27.75 -4.47
C VAL A 484 24.11 -27.29 -4.12
N VAL A 485 24.63 -27.65 -2.95
CA VAL A 485 26.05 -27.47 -2.61
C VAL A 485 26.56 -28.79 -2.07
N SER A 486 27.60 -29.33 -2.69
CA SER A 486 28.29 -30.59 -2.35
C SER A 486 28.73 -30.67 -0.88
N PHE A 487 27.80 -30.98 0.02
CA PHE A 487 28.04 -31.39 1.40
C PHE A 487 27.13 -32.58 1.74
N TYR A 488 27.18 -33.60 0.90
CA TYR A 488 26.41 -34.85 1.03
C TYR A 488 26.80 -35.71 2.26
N LEU A 489 27.84 -35.33 3.02
CA LEU A 489 28.36 -36.11 4.15
C LEU A 489 27.79 -35.72 5.52
N LEU A 490 26.99 -34.65 5.63
CA LEU A 490 26.42 -34.19 6.91
C LEU A 490 24.89 -34.15 6.97
N CYS A 491 24.20 -34.21 5.84
CA CYS A 491 22.74 -34.21 5.80
C CYS A 491 22.25 -35.63 5.51
N GLY A 492 21.56 -36.22 6.49
CA GLY A 492 20.79 -37.44 6.32
C GLY A 492 19.72 -37.33 5.23
N ASN A 493 19.05 -38.46 4.98
CA ASN A 493 18.11 -38.73 3.90
C ASN A 493 17.32 -37.51 3.38
N ALA A 494 17.38 -37.29 2.07
CA ALA A 494 16.66 -36.23 1.34
C ALA A 494 15.12 -36.31 1.42
N ASN A 495 14.57 -37.36 2.05
CA ASN A 495 13.14 -37.55 2.28
C ASN A 495 12.67 -36.99 3.65
N GLU A 496 13.56 -36.45 4.48
CA GLU A 496 13.26 -36.00 5.85
C GLU A 496 13.15 -34.47 6.02
N ASP A 497 13.35 -33.68 4.95
CA ASP A 497 13.33 -32.21 5.06
C ASP A 497 11.90 -31.67 5.26
N ARG A 498 10.87 -32.30 4.67
CA ARG A 498 9.48 -32.05 5.07
C ARG A 498 9.22 -32.80 6.40
N PRO A 499 8.66 -32.15 7.44
CA PRO A 499 8.00 -30.84 7.46
C PRO A 499 8.83 -29.68 8.04
N TYR A 500 10.14 -29.82 8.20
CA TYR A 500 10.98 -28.87 8.93
C TYR A 500 11.60 -27.78 8.03
N TYR A 501 11.79 -28.05 6.74
CA TYR A 501 12.30 -27.15 5.70
C TYR A 501 13.63 -26.48 6.10
N PHE A 502 14.61 -27.27 6.56
CA PHE A 502 15.92 -26.79 7.01
C PHE A 502 16.64 -26.00 5.91
N PHE A 503 16.72 -26.53 4.69
CA PHE A 503 17.36 -25.80 3.59
C PHE A 503 16.66 -24.46 3.33
N GLY A 504 15.33 -24.47 3.26
CA GLY A 504 14.53 -23.25 3.18
C GLY A 504 14.88 -22.25 4.29
N ASN A 505 14.92 -22.68 5.55
CA ASN A 505 15.27 -21.83 6.70
C ASN A 505 16.69 -21.23 6.59
N LYS A 506 17.69 -21.99 6.10
CA LYS A 506 19.03 -21.45 5.81
C LYS A 506 19.01 -20.33 4.77
N VAL A 507 18.26 -20.52 3.68
CA VAL A 507 18.09 -19.49 2.64
C VAL A 507 17.44 -18.24 3.24
N LEU A 508 16.41 -18.40 4.06
CA LEU A 508 15.74 -17.28 4.73
C LEU A 508 16.67 -16.54 5.70
N ILE A 509 17.53 -17.24 6.46
CA ILE A 509 18.56 -16.62 7.32
C ILE A 509 19.51 -15.75 6.49
N GLY A 510 19.97 -16.25 5.34
CA GLY A 510 20.81 -15.46 4.42
C GLY A 510 20.11 -14.18 3.92
N ILE A 511 18.82 -14.29 3.58
CA ILE A 511 18.01 -13.15 3.15
C ILE A 511 17.78 -12.15 4.29
N VAL A 512 17.59 -12.62 5.53
CA VAL A 512 17.48 -11.73 6.71
C VAL A 512 18.75 -10.91 6.89
N CYS A 513 19.93 -11.53 6.79
CA CYS A 513 21.22 -10.82 6.84
C CYS A 513 21.33 -9.78 5.71
N TRP A 514 20.95 -10.15 4.49
CA TRP A 514 20.89 -9.22 3.35
C TRP A 514 19.95 -8.03 3.63
N ASN A 515 18.76 -8.29 4.17
CA ASN A 515 17.78 -7.26 4.47
C ASN A 515 18.29 -6.27 5.53
N ILE A 516 18.97 -6.75 6.57
CA ILE A 516 19.60 -5.88 7.58
C ILE A 516 20.58 -4.92 6.90
N CYS A 517 21.46 -5.44 6.04
CA CYS A 517 22.39 -4.62 5.26
C CYS A 517 21.66 -3.64 4.33
N MET A 518 20.57 -4.06 3.68
CA MET A 518 19.78 -3.23 2.77
C MET A 518 19.07 -2.08 3.49
N PHE A 519 18.47 -2.31 4.65
CA PHE A 519 17.86 -1.25 5.45
C PHE A 519 18.89 -0.19 5.86
N ILE A 520 20.06 -0.63 6.38
CA ILE A 520 21.15 0.28 6.74
C ILE A 520 21.67 1.02 5.49
N GLY A 521 21.84 0.31 4.37
CA GLY A 521 22.27 0.87 3.09
C GLY A 521 21.32 1.91 2.53
N CYS A 522 20.00 1.70 2.61
CA CYS A 522 18.98 2.66 2.23
C CYS A 522 19.11 3.95 3.05
N LYS A 523 19.27 3.84 4.37
CA LYS A 523 19.48 5.01 5.23
C LYS A 523 20.74 5.78 4.82
N VAL A 524 21.88 5.09 4.70
CA VAL A 524 23.16 5.71 4.31
C VAL A 524 23.02 6.40 2.95
N PHE A 525 22.35 5.78 1.98
CA PHE A 525 22.11 6.34 0.67
C PHE A 525 21.33 7.67 0.75
N TYR A 526 20.16 7.70 1.36
CA TYR A 526 19.32 8.90 1.39
C TYR A 526 19.91 10.02 2.25
N VAL A 527 20.53 9.69 3.38
CA VAL A 527 21.28 10.68 4.19
C VAL A 527 22.42 11.29 3.38
N THR A 528 23.17 10.48 2.62
CA THR A 528 24.26 10.96 1.77
C THR A 528 23.75 11.87 0.65
N VAL A 529 22.66 11.49 0.00
CA VAL A 529 22.04 12.30 -1.07
C VAL A 529 21.54 13.64 -0.50
N ASN A 530 20.84 13.63 0.62
CA ASN A 530 20.38 14.84 1.30
C ASN A 530 21.55 15.75 1.67
N LYS A 531 22.59 15.21 2.32
CA LYS A 531 23.79 15.98 2.70
C LYS A 531 24.48 16.63 1.51
N ARG A 532 24.61 15.92 0.37
CA ARG A 532 25.16 16.48 -0.87
C ARG A 532 24.29 17.60 -1.44
N ARG A 533 22.96 17.47 -1.35
CA ARG A 533 22.02 18.52 -1.77
C ARG A 533 22.05 19.73 -0.84
N ASP A 534 22.12 19.51 0.47
CA ASP A 534 22.28 20.58 1.46
C ASP A 534 23.54 21.38 1.23
N GLN A 535 24.67 20.72 0.95
CA GLN A 535 25.92 21.40 0.62
C GLN A 535 25.78 22.31 -0.60
N LYS A 536 25.16 21.81 -1.70
CA LYS A 536 24.93 22.62 -2.91
C LYS A 536 23.93 23.74 -2.66
N TRP A 537 22.81 23.44 -2.00
CA TRP A 537 21.74 24.40 -1.72
C TRP A 537 22.19 25.52 -0.80
N ASN A 538 22.93 25.19 0.26
CA ASN A 538 23.41 26.16 1.24
C ASN A 538 24.59 26.99 0.72
N ALA A 539 25.30 26.52 -0.30
CA ALA A 539 26.33 27.31 -0.99
C ALA A 539 25.76 28.38 -1.95
N MET A 540 24.46 28.30 -2.30
CA MET A 540 23.83 29.28 -3.20
C MET A 540 23.39 30.55 -2.47
N SER A 541 23.60 31.71 -3.10
CA SER A 541 23.02 33.00 -2.67
C SER A 541 21.50 32.97 -2.75
N LYS A 542 20.84 33.97 -2.15
CA LYS A 542 19.39 34.08 -2.22
C LYS A 542 18.88 34.32 -3.63
N GLU A 543 19.55 35.17 -4.43
CA GLU A 543 19.16 35.36 -5.83
C GLU A 543 19.35 34.08 -6.65
N GLN A 544 20.41 33.32 -6.38
CA GLN A 544 20.65 32.04 -7.07
C GLN A 544 19.57 31.01 -6.76
N LYS A 545 19.08 30.95 -5.51
CA LYS A 545 17.95 30.09 -5.14
C LYS A 545 16.66 30.54 -5.83
N GLU A 546 16.36 31.84 -5.81
CA GLU A 546 15.19 32.41 -6.50
C GLU A 546 15.25 32.13 -8.01
N HIS A 547 16.41 32.31 -8.63
CA HIS A 547 16.62 31.99 -10.05
C HIS A 547 16.46 30.50 -10.34
N TYR A 548 17.08 29.61 -9.55
CA TYR A 548 16.90 28.16 -9.71
C TYR A 548 15.43 27.75 -9.62
N LEU A 549 14.70 28.27 -8.63
CA LEU A 549 13.28 27.95 -8.47
C LEU A 549 12.43 28.45 -9.65
N ALA A 550 12.81 29.58 -10.27
CA ALA A 550 12.10 30.14 -11.42
C ALA A 550 12.43 29.44 -12.75
N THR A 551 13.64 28.88 -12.91
CA THR A 551 14.12 28.38 -14.21
C THR A 551 14.43 26.89 -14.26
N THR A 552 14.35 26.17 -13.15
CA THR A 552 14.72 24.75 -13.10
C THR A 552 13.78 23.89 -13.94
N THR A 553 14.37 22.93 -14.67
CA THR A 553 13.65 21.84 -15.34
C THR A 553 13.55 20.59 -14.44
N ASP A 554 14.12 20.63 -13.25
CA ASP A 554 14.07 19.51 -12.31
C ASP A 554 12.67 19.37 -11.71
N GLU A 555 12.08 18.18 -11.83
CA GLU A 555 10.76 17.89 -11.31
C GLU A 555 10.80 16.97 -10.08
N GLY A 556 9.87 17.18 -9.16
CA GLY A 556 9.64 16.28 -8.02
C GLY A 556 10.89 16.03 -7.18
N ASN A 557 11.29 14.76 -7.05
CA ASN A 557 12.39 14.37 -6.18
C ASN A 557 13.78 14.68 -6.76
N LYS A 558 13.86 15.23 -7.98
CA LYS A 558 15.12 15.64 -8.63
C LYS A 558 15.56 17.04 -8.23
N ARG A 559 14.66 17.87 -7.72
CA ARG A 559 14.96 19.24 -7.32
C ARG A 559 16.01 19.30 -6.21
N LEU A 560 16.84 20.35 -6.23
CA LEU A 560 17.90 20.58 -5.23
C LEU A 560 17.37 20.91 -3.84
N ASP A 561 16.17 21.47 -3.72
CA ASP A 561 15.50 21.78 -2.46
C ASP A 561 14.72 20.58 -1.88
N PHE A 562 14.51 19.52 -2.67
CA PHE A 562 13.86 18.31 -2.20
C PHE A 562 14.76 17.50 -1.25
N ARG A 563 14.19 17.02 -0.13
CA ARG A 563 14.86 16.12 0.83
C ARG A 563 14.11 14.79 0.90
N PHE A 564 14.86 13.71 0.72
CA PHE A 564 14.32 12.36 0.87
C PHE A 564 14.05 12.06 2.34
N THR A 565 12.90 11.44 2.60
CA THR A 565 12.62 10.80 3.88
C THR A 565 13.49 9.56 4.04
N HIS A 566 14.08 9.37 5.22
CA HIS A 566 14.92 8.23 5.58
C HIS A 566 14.62 7.67 6.97
#